data_AF-A0A7S2D1A3-F1
#
_entry.id   AF-A0A7S2D1A3-F1
#
_cell.length_a   1.000
_cell.length_b   1.000
_cell.length_c   1.000
_cell.angle_alpha   90.00
_cell.angle_beta   90.00
_cell.angle_gamma   90.00
#
_symmetry.space_group_name_H-M   'P 1'
#
loop_
_entity.id
_entity.type
_entity.pdbx_description
1 polymer ?
#
loop_
_entity_poly.entity_id
_entity_poly.type
_entity_poly.pdbx_seq_one_letter_code
_entity_poly.pdbx_strand_id
1 'polypeptide(L)'
;VGGVGDGEELNMSDERYGWTPLMWAMFSSREFVRESEPTGTASWMLANGADAESMDHSRRTTFFWACTYMPVEFVRELADAVPSEHLTLPSESGRTPMKQALACNDNNPMPVVQMLVLRGVPVRPGDYEHQASGSKLACLLLAWAEAELTKRQAFVALVLGCGVHASREVPPAQRSRLVELRGGRNTEARMCIAQSLGVRVGTEVGHLRRAVAAWRAMQARAPGNESAVQ
;
A
#
# COMPACT_ATOMS: atom_id res chain seq x y z
N VAL A 1 35.02 -23.95 -12.65
CA VAL A 1 35.29 -23.14 -11.45
C VAL A 1 33.99 -22.47 -11.09
N GLY A 2 33.27 -23.00 -10.10
CA GLY A 2 32.00 -22.42 -9.64
C GLY A 2 32.31 -21.22 -8.76
N GLY A 3 31.91 -20.02 -9.20
CA GLY A 3 32.11 -18.78 -8.47
C GLY A 3 31.05 -18.61 -7.39
N VAL A 4 31.48 -18.62 -6.14
CA VAL A 4 30.68 -18.33 -4.94
C VAL A 4 30.66 -16.82 -4.65
N GLY A 5 30.87 -15.97 -5.67
CA GLY A 5 31.20 -14.55 -5.49
C GLY A 5 30.07 -13.53 -5.74
N ASP A 6 29.02 -13.91 -6.48
CA ASP A 6 28.11 -12.88 -7.04
C ASP A 6 27.15 -12.29 -6.00
N GLY A 7 26.87 -13.01 -4.90
CA GLY A 7 25.95 -12.56 -3.85
C GLY A 7 26.58 -11.69 -2.75
N GLU A 8 27.87 -11.86 -2.45
CA GLU A 8 28.55 -11.03 -1.43
C GLU A 8 28.76 -9.60 -1.92
N GLU A 9 29.09 -9.41 -3.20
CA GLU A 9 29.35 -8.08 -3.75
C GLU A 9 28.10 -7.20 -3.78
N LEU A 10 26.92 -7.79 -4.02
CA LEU A 10 25.64 -7.08 -4.05
C LEU A 10 25.22 -6.50 -2.69
N ASN A 11 25.86 -6.96 -1.62
CA ASN A 11 25.53 -6.60 -0.24
C ASN A 11 26.58 -5.71 0.42
N MET A 12 27.66 -5.35 -0.28
CA MET A 12 28.65 -4.42 0.23
C MET A 12 28.07 -3.02 0.32
N SER A 13 28.20 -2.36 1.47
CA SER A 13 27.78 -0.97 1.63
C SER A 13 28.97 -0.03 1.43
N ASP A 14 28.77 1.11 0.77
CA ASP A 14 29.83 2.12 0.66
C ASP A 14 30.17 2.75 2.03
N GLU A 15 31.44 3.06 2.27
CA GLU A 15 31.90 3.57 3.57
C GLU A 15 31.37 4.98 3.90
N ARG A 16 30.94 5.75 2.90
CA ARG A 16 30.55 7.15 3.11
C ARG A 16 29.12 7.25 3.60
N TYR A 17 28.20 6.55 2.94
CA TYR A 17 26.76 6.65 3.20
C TYR A 17 26.12 5.34 3.66
N GLY A 18 26.83 4.22 3.54
CA GLY A 18 26.29 2.90 3.87
C GLY A 18 25.33 2.38 2.81
N TRP A 19 25.38 2.87 1.57
CA TRP A 19 24.46 2.43 0.52
C TRP A 19 24.95 1.14 -0.11
N THR A 20 24.04 0.19 -0.24
CA THR A 20 24.28 -1.02 -1.02
C THR A 20 24.15 -0.73 -2.52
N PRO A 21 24.70 -1.57 -3.41
CA PRO A 21 24.48 -1.50 -4.85
C PRO A 21 23.00 -1.36 -5.23
N LEU A 22 22.12 -2.05 -4.50
CA LEU A 22 20.68 -1.96 -4.69
C LEU A 22 20.13 -0.56 -4.37
N MET A 23 20.59 0.09 -3.29
CA MET A 23 20.19 1.47 -2.96
C MET A 23 20.69 2.47 -4.02
N TRP A 24 21.91 2.28 -4.54
CA TRP A 24 22.43 3.06 -5.66
C TRP A 24 21.58 2.89 -6.92
N ALA A 25 21.22 1.65 -7.27
CA ALA A 25 20.36 1.37 -8.43
C ALA A 25 18.99 2.07 -8.31
N MET A 26 18.40 2.07 -7.11
CA MET A 26 17.16 2.81 -6.85
C MET A 26 17.36 4.32 -6.96
N PHE A 27 18.44 4.88 -6.42
CA PHE A 27 18.67 6.33 -6.47
C PHE A 27 18.90 6.81 -7.92
N SER A 28 19.73 6.09 -8.69
CA SER A 28 20.04 6.42 -10.08
C SER A 28 18.85 6.27 -11.03
N SER A 29 17.82 5.48 -10.65
CA SER A 29 16.61 5.27 -11.45
C SER A 29 15.90 6.56 -11.84
N ARG A 30 15.92 7.53 -10.94
CA ARG A 30 15.15 8.78 -11.08
C ARG A 30 16.02 9.94 -11.52
N GLU A 31 17.30 9.94 -11.16
CA GLU A 31 18.18 11.08 -11.38
C GLU A 31 18.86 11.06 -12.76
N PHE A 32 19.20 9.87 -13.29
CA PHE A 32 20.08 9.77 -14.47
C PHE A 32 19.48 9.08 -15.69
N VAL A 33 18.45 8.25 -15.53
CA VAL A 33 18.07 7.29 -16.57
C VAL A 33 16.65 7.57 -17.08
N ARG A 34 16.54 8.29 -18.21
CA ARG A 34 15.28 8.48 -18.94
C ARG A 34 14.98 7.36 -19.95
N GLU A 35 15.94 6.47 -20.22
CA GLU A 35 15.86 5.52 -21.36
C GLU A 35 16.04 4.03 -21.00
N SER A 36 16.55 3.70 -19.82
CA SER A 36 16.69 2.30 -19.36
C SER A 36 15.74 2.04 -18.20
N GLU A 37 15.03 0.90 -18.20
CA GLU A 37 14.16 0.43 -17.12
C GLU A 37 15.00 0.18 -15.84
N PRO A 38 15.12 1.13 -14.90
CA PRO A 38 16.01 0.95 -13.75
C PRO A 38 15.42 -0.06 -12.76
N THR A 39 14.11 -0.25 -12.85
CA THR A 39 13.34 -1.34 -12.25
C THR A 39 13.93 -2.69 -12.62
N GLY A 40 14.36 -2.89 -13.87
CA GLY A 40 14.95 -4.14 -14.32
C GLY A 40 16.24 -4.48 -13.57
N THR A 41 17.10 -3.50 -13.36
CA THR A 41 18.36 -3.69 -12.60
C THR A 41 18.08 -3.99 -11.13
N ALA A 42 17.20 -3.22 -10.49
CA ALA A 42 16.87 -3.43 -9.07
C ALA A 42 16.17 -4.79 -8.85
N SER A 43 15.24 -5.18 -9.73
CA SER A 43 14.57 -6.48 -9.68
C SER A 43 15.55 -7.62 -9.95
N TRP A 44 16.48 -7.45 -10.89
CA TRP A 44 17.55 -8.43 -11.14
C TRP A 44 18.45 -8.59 -9.90
N MET A 45 18.85 -7.51 -9.24
CA MET A 45 19.67 -7.56 -8.03
C MET A 45 18.96 -8.33 -6.90
N LEU A 46 17.68 -8.05 -6.65
CA LEU A 46 16.87 -8.79 -5.66
C LEU A 46 16.78 -10.29 -6.00
N ALA A 47 16.56 -10.61 -7.28
CA ALA A 47 16.51 -12.00 -7.74
C ALA A 47 17.85 -12.74 -7.61
N ASN A 48 18.97 -12.02 -7.55
CA ASN A 48 20.33 -12.57 -7.42
C ASN A 48 20.91 -12.44 -6.01
N GLY A 49 20.07 -12.19 -4.99
CA GLY A 49 20.48 -12.25 -3.59
C GLY A 49 20.96 -10.93 -2.97
N ALA A 50 20.61 -9.79 -3.59
CA ALA A 50 20.75 -8.50 -2.92
C ALA A 50 19.82 -8.42 -1.69
N ASP A 51 20.35 -7.88 -0.60
CA ASP A 51 19.67 -7.79 0.68
C ASP A 51 18.61 -6.67 0.66
N ALA A 52 17.35 -7.12 0.72
CA ALA A 52 16.17 -6.26 0.81
C ALA A 52 16.01 -5.60 2.20
N GLU A 53 16.69 -6.11 3.23
CA GLU A 53 16.56 -5.68 4.61
C GLU A 53 17.65 -4.68 5.05
N SER A 54 18.65 -4.46 4.19
CA SER A 54 19.75 -3.54 4.44
C SER A 54 19.29 -2.12 4.83
N MET A 55 20.12 -1.48 5.66
CA MET A 55 19.96 -0.10 6.11
C MET A 55 21.22 0.70 5.84
N ASP A 56 21.05 1.96 5.44
CA ASP A 56 22.16 2.89 5.31
C ASP A 56 22.56 3.55 6.64
N HIS A 57 23.61 4.38 6.61
CA HIS A 57 24.09 5.09 7.82
C HIS A 57 23.05 6.03 8.43
N SER A 58 22.07 6.50 7.65
CA SER A 58 20.94 7.30 8.13
C SER A 58 19.74 6.44 8.54
N ARG A 59 19.96 5.15 8.77
CA ARG A 59 18.94 4.15 9.13
C ARG A 59 17.76 4.07 8.15
N ARG A 60 17.98 4.43 6.89
CA ARG A 60 16.98 4.26 5.82
C ARG A 60 17.09 2.84 5.29
N THR A 61 16.00 2.09 5.39
CA THR A 61 15.91 0.74 4.83
C THR A 61 15.89 0.78 3.31
N THR A 62 16.26 -0.32 2.65
CA THR A 62 16.04 -0.50 1.19
C THR A 62 14.58 -0.20 0.80
N PHE A 63 13.62 -0.59 1.64
CA PHE A 63 12.20 -0.26 1.45
C PHE A 63 11.90 1.25 1.48
N PHE A 64 12.55 2.00 2.37
CA PHE A 64 12.45 3.46 2.44
C PHE A 64 12.92 4.11 1.12
N TRP A 65 14.02 3.62 0.55
CA TRP A 65 14.53 4.05 -0.76
C TRP A 65 13.53 3.75 -1.88
N ALA A 66 12.99 2.53 -1.91
CA ALA A 66 12.03 2.14 -2.94
C ALA A 66 10.79 3.04 -2.97
N CYS A 67 10.25 3.41 -1.80
CA CYS A 67 9.11 4.32 -1.69
C CYS A 67 9.36 5.71 -2.32
N THR A 68 10.63 6.10 -2.46
CA THR A 68 11.03 7.40 -2.99
C THR A 68 11.30 7.35 -4.49
N TYR A 69 11.94 6.28 -4.97
CA TYR A 69 12.54 6.26 -6.31
C TYR A 69 11.99 5.18 -7.24
N MET A 70 11.20 4.23 -6.74
CA MET A 70 10.76 3.07 -7.53
C MET A 70 9.26 3.08 -7.84
N PRO A 71 8.83 2.47 -8.94
CA PRO A 71 7.41 2.31 -9.27
C PRO A 71 6.69 1.44 -8.25
N VAL A 72 5.37 1.60 -8.13
CA VAL A 72 4.57 0.91 -7.10
C VAL A 72 4.61 -0.61 -7.23
N GLU A 73 4.78 -1.14 -8.43
CA GLU A 73 4.95 -2.57 -8.71
C GLU A 73 6.18 -3.12 -7.97
N PHE A 74 7.33 -2.46 -8.14
CA PHE A 74 8.56 -2.83 -7.46
C PHE A 74 8.44 -2.65 -5.94
N VAL A 75 7.84 -1.55 -5.48
CA VAL A 75 7.63 -1.32 -4.03
C VAL A 75 6.74 -2.42 -3.45
N ARG A 76 5.76 -2.93 -4.22
CA ARG A 76 4.87 -4.02 -3.79
C ARG A 76 5.62 -5.34 -3.68
N GLU A 77 6.45 -5.68 -4.66
CA GLU A 77 7.31 -6.87 -4.64
C GLU A 77 8.28 -6.81 -3.45
N LEU A 78 8.94 -5.68 -3.25
CA LEU A 78 9.84 -5.50 -2.12
C LEU A 78 9.10 -5.59 -0.77
N ALA A 79 7.88 -5.05 -0.67
CA ALA A 79 7.05 -5.17 0.52
C ALA A 79 6.64 -6.62 0.85
N ASP A 80 6.62 -7.52 -0.13
CA ASP A 80 6.41 -8.96 0.08
C ASP A 80 7.69 -9.69 0.47
N ALA A 81 8.85 -9.15 0.11
CA ALA A 81 10.16 -9.73 0.41
C ALA A 81 10.71 -9.33 1.78
N VAL A 82 10.24 -8.22 2.38
CA VAL A 82 10.73 -7.72 3.68
C VAL A 82 9.75 -7.99 4.83
N PRO A 83 10.24 -8.09 6.07
CA PRO A 83 9.39 -8.14 7.26
C PRO A 83 8.48 -6.92 7.36
N SER A 84 7.26 -7.09 7.87
CA SER A 84 6.26 -6.03 7.96
C SER A 84 6.71 -4.79 8.76
N GLU A 85 7.68 -4.96 9.67
CA GLU A 85 8.25 -3.86 10.44
C GLU A 85 9.01 -2.85 9.57
N HIS A 86 9.66 -3.29 8.49
CA HIS A 86 10.40 -2.44 7.55
C HIS A 86 9.51 -1.42 6.85
N LEU A 87 8.20 -1.69 6.76
CA LEU A 87 7.21 -0.76 6.22
C LEU A 87 6.97 0.46 7.13
N THR A 88 7.42 0.39 8.39
CA THR A 88 7.18 1.40 9.44
C THR A 88 8.45 1.97 10.07
N LEU A 89 9.61 1.35 9.83
CA LEU A 89 10.89 1.76 10.42
C LEU A 89 11.24 3.20 10.03
N PRO A 90 11.46 4.10 11.01
CA PRO A 90 11.85 5.47 10.71
C PRO A 90 13.35 5.57 10.39
N SER A 91 13.71 6.52 9.53
CA SER A 91 15.08 6.99 9.36
C SER A 91 15.60 7.64 10.65
N GLU A 92 16.90 7.94 10.68
CA GLU A 92 17.53 8.70 11.78
C GLU A 92 16.86 10.07 12.01
N SER A 93 16.37 10.71 10.95
CA SER A 93 15.58 11.95 11.04
C SER A 93 14.11 11.76 11.42
N GLY A 94 13.72 10.54 11.81
CA GLY A 94 12.35 10.21 12.23
C GLY A 94 11.35 10.08 11.09
N ARG A 95 11.79 10.05 9.82
CA ARG A 95 10.87 9.91 8.67
C ARG A 95 10.51 8.45 8.45
N THR A 96 9.22 8.18 8.36
CA THR A 96 8.71 6.85 7.99
C THR A 96 8.64 6.69 6.47
N PRO A 97 8.57 5.45 5.93
CA PRO A 97 8.29 5.22 4.52
C PRO A 97 6.99 5.88 4.05
N MET A 98 5.96 5.92 4.91
CA MET A 98 4.70 6.63 4.66
C MET A 98 4.93 8.13 4.43
N LYS A 99 5.64 8.81 5.36
CA LYS A 99 5.97 10.23 5.27
C LYS A 99 6.81 10.53 4.02
N GLN A 100 7.73 9.63 3.69
CA GLN A 100 8.60 9.76 2.52
C GLN A 100 7.84 9.59 1.20
N ALA A 101 6.96 8.58 1.10
CA ALA A 101 6.12 8.34 -0.08
C ALA A 101 5.20 9.54 -0.37
N LEU A 102 4.64 10.16 0.67
CA LEU A 102 3.85 11.38 0.56
C LEU A 102 4.68 12.57 0.07
N ALA A 103 5.91 12.72 0.56
CA ALA A 103 6.76 13.89 0.32
C ALA A 103 7.41 13.93 -1.07
N CYS A 104 7.81 12.78 -1.63
CA CYS A 104 8.75 12.74 -2.77
C CYS A 104 8.15 12.23 -4.08
N ASN A 105 6.86 11.86 -4.13
CA ASN A 105 6.26 11.31 -5.34
C ASN A 105 5.59 12.40 -6.16
N ASP A 106 6.41 13.11 -6.97
CA ASP A 106 5.96 14.24 -7.80
C ASP A 106 4.92 13.82 -8.85
N ASN A 107 4.88 12.54 -9.23
CA ASN A 107 3.99 12.03 -10.26
C ASN A 107 2.65 11.50 -9.74
N ASN A 108 2.59 10.86 -8.56
CA ASN A 108 1.36 10.53 -7.82
C ASN A 108 1.72 9.65 -6.58
N PRO A 109 1.62 10.14 -5.33
CA PRO A 109 1.94 9.33 -4.14
C PRO A 109 0.90 8.23 -3.84
N MET A 110 -0.30 8.32 -4.43
CA MET A 110 -1.44 7.49 -4.05
C MET A 110 -1.19 5.98 -4.13
N PRO A 111 -0.58 5.42 -5.21
CA PRO A 111 -0.46 3.96 -5.32
C PRO A 111 0.37 3.33 -4.20
N VAL A 112 1.50 3.97 -3.83
CA VAL A 112 2.36 3.50 -2.74
C VAL A 112 1.66 3.67 -1.40
N VAL A 113 1.03 4.82 -1.16
CA VAL A 113 0.30 5.09 0.10
C VAL A 113 -0.88 4.13 0.28
N GLN A 114 -1.66 3.88 -0.76
CA GLN A 114 -2.77 2.91 -0.73
C GLN A 114 -2.26 1.50 -0.40
N MET A 115 -1.14 1.08 -1.02
CA MET A 115 -0.51 -0.21 -0.74
C MET A 115 -0.08 -0.31 0.74
N LEU A 116 0.59 0.71 1.27
CA LEU A 116 0.99 0.76 2.69
C LEU A 116 -0.21 0.67 3.64
N VAL A 117 -1.28 1.42 3.35
CA VAL A 117 -2.53 1.37 4.14
C VAL A 117 -3.15 -0.02 4.11
N LEU A 118 -3.21 -0.67 2.95
CA LEU A 118 -3.76 -2.03 2.84
C LEU A 118 -2.91 -3.05 3.61
N ARG A 119 -1.59 -2.86 3.67
CA ARG A 119 -0.68 -3.67 4.50
C ARG A 119 -0.71 -3.33 6.00
N GLY A 120 -1.51 -2.34 6.41
CA GLY A 120 -1.75 -2.04 7.82
C GLY A 120 -0.80 -1.03 8.43
N VAL A 121 -0.01 -0.33 7.61
CA VAL A 121 0.85 0.76 8.07
C VAL A 121 -0.02 1.89 8.62
N PRO A 122 0.22 2.34 9.87
CA PRO A 122 -0.59 3.37 10.48
C PRO A 122 -0.31 4.72 9.84
N VAL A 123 -1.38 5.43 9.49
CA VAL A 123 -1.29 6.82 9.02
C VAL A 123 -1.30 7.75 10.24
N ARG A 124 -0.27 8.58 10.38
CA ARG A 124 -0.09 9.48 11.52
C ARG A 124 -0.26 10.94 11.09
N PRO A 125 -0.70 11.83 12.00
CA PRO A 125 -0.74 13.27 11.72
C PRO A 125 0.58 13.86 11.25
N GLY A 126 1.70 13.42 11.85
CA GLY A 126 3.05 13.87 11.48
C GLY A 126 3.51 13.46 10.07
N ASP A 127 2.78 12.59 9.38
CA ASP A 127 3.11 12.18 8.00
C ASP A 127 2.78 13.28 6.98
N TYR A 128 1.90 14.25 7.32
CA TYR A 128 1.43 15.31 6.43
C TYR A 128 1.97 16.72 6.76
N GLU A 129 2.71 16.85 7.86
CA GLU A 129 3.04 18.12 8.54
C GLU A 129 3.85 19.12 7.68
N HIS A 130 4.44 18.67 6.58
CA HIS A 130 5.29 19.51 5.70
C HIS A 130 4.65 19.87 4.35
N GLN A 131 3.37 19.53 4.11
CA GLN A 131 2.74 19.74 2.81
C GLN A 131 1.57 20.73 2.86
N ALA A 132 1.69 21.86 2.16
CA ALA A 132 0.57 22.73 1.81
C ALA A 132 -0.53 21.98 1.01
N SER A 133 -0.16 20.87 0.36
CA SER A 133 -1.04 19.93 -0.34
C SER A 133 -1.58 18.77 0.52
N GLY A 134 -1.18 18.68 1.79
CA GLY A 134 -1.51 17.56 2.69
C GLY A 134 -3.02 17.38 2.88
N SER A 135 -3.76 18.48 2.90
CA SER A 135 -5.23 18.46 2.94
C SER A 135 -5.84 17.83 1.68
N LYS A 136 -5.33 18.14 0.49
CA LYS A 136 -5.83 17.58 -0.77
C LYS A 136 -5.56 16.08 -0.89
N LEU A 137 -4.34 15.64 -0.55
CA LEU A 137 -3.98 14.22 -0.56
C LEU A 137 -4.77 13.43 0.49
N ALA A 138 -4.93 13.97 1.70
CA ALA A 138 -5.76 13.36 2.73
C ALA A 138 -7.23 13.21 2.28
N CYS A 139 -7.80 14.21 1.60
CA CYS A 139 -9.15 14.12 1.03
C CYS A 139 -9.26 13.05 -0.05
N LEU A 140 -8.29 12.95 -0.96
CA LEU A 140 -8.28 11.91 -2.00
C LEU A 140 -8.15 10.50 -1.40
N LEU A 141 -7.30 10.33 -0.39
CA LEU A 141 -7.16 9.07 0.35
C LEU A 141 -8.42 8.69 1.11
N LEU A 142 -9.05 9.65 1.78
CA LEU A 142 -10.30 9.42 2.49
C LEU A 142 -11.42 9.00 1.52
N ALA A 143 -11.58 9.71 0.41
CA ALA A 143 -12.57 9.38 -0.62
C ALA A 143 -12.32 7.98 -1.21
N TRP A 144 -11.06 7.62 -1.49
CA TRP A 144 -10.70 6.27 -1.91
C TRP A 144 -11.09 5.22 -0.86
N ALA A 145 -10.75 5.42 0.41
CA ALA A 145 -11.03 4.46 1.45
C ALA A 145 -12.54 4.27 1.70
N GLU A 146 -13.33 5.34 1.60
CA GLU A 146 -14.80 5.26 1.67
C GLU A 146 -15.39 4.48 0.49
N ALA A 147 -14.86 4.67 -0.72
CA ALA A 147 -15.23 3.88 -1.89
C ALA A 147 -14.89 2.39 -1.70
N GLU A 148 -13.70 2.07 -1.17
CA GLU A 148 -13.30 0.67 -0.86
C GLU A 148 -14.21 0.04 0.20
N LEU A 149 -14.61 0.78 1.24
CA LEU A 149 -15.55 0.28 2.26
C LEU A 149 -16.95 0.01 1.69
N THR A 150 -17.39 0.84 0.75
CA THR A 150 -18.67 0.67 0.04
C THR A 150 -18.70 -0.63 -0.77
N LYS A 151 -17.58 -1.05 -1.38
CA LYS A 151 -17.51 -2.33 -2.11
C LYS A 151 -17.85 -3.53 -1.22
N ARG A 152 -17.33 -3.56 0.02
CA ARG A 152 -17.67 -4.60 0.99
C ARG A 152 -19.16 -4.60 1.33
N GLN A 153 -19.74 -3.42 1.53
CA GLN A 153 -21.18 -3.30 1.77
C GLN A 153 -21.99 -3.80 0.57
N ALA A 154 -21.57 -3.47 -0.66
CA ALA A 154 -22.20 -3.94 -1.89
C ALA A 154 -22.19 -5.48 -1.98
N PHE A 155 -21.09 -6.15 -1.62
CA PHE A 155 -21.06 -7.61 -1.55
C PHE A 155 -22.01 -8.19 -0.50
N VAL A 156 -22.02 -7.61 0.71
CA VAL A 156 -22.95 -8.03 1.78
C VAL A 156 -24.40 -7.83 1.32
N ALA A 157 -24.70 -6.71 0.68
CA ALA A 157 -26.02 -6.41 0.13
C ALA A 157 -26.40 -7.36 -1.03
N LEU A 158 -25.47 -7.72 -1.91
CA LEU A 158 -25.73 -8.71 -2.97
C LEU A 158 -25.99 -10.11 -2.40
N VAL A 159 -25.14 -10.58 -1.48
CA VAL A 159 -25.27 -11.92 -0.89
C VAL A 159 -26.51 -12.04 0.01
N LEU A 160 -26.79 -11.01 0.83
CA LEU A 160 -27.93 -11.01 1.74
C LEU A 160 -29.22 -10.57 1.03
N GLY A 161 -29.19 -9.48 0.27
CA GLY A 161 -30.35 -8.89 -0.40
C GLY A 161 -30.86 -9.71 -1.59
N CYS A 162 -30.00 -10.18 -2.50
CA CYS A 162 -30.45 -11.08 -3.57
C CYS A 162 -30.86 -12.47 -3.04
N GLY A 163 -30.37 -12.85 -1.85
CA GLY A 163 -30.80 -14.06 -1.15
C GLY A 163 -32.14 -13.93 -0.43
N VAL A 164 -32.40 -12.78 0.21
CA VAL A 164 -33.57 -12.55 1.06
C VAL A 164 -34.75 -11.98 0.27
N HIS A 165 -34.51 -11.29 -0.85
CA HIS A 165 -35.55 -10.68 -1.70
C HIS A 165 -35.79 -11.41 -3.03
N ALA A 166 -35.33 -12.64 -3.22
CA ALA A 166 -35.90 -13.49 -4.26
C ALA A 166 -37.37 -13.73 -3.88
N SER A 167 -38.24 -12.82 -4.33
CA SER A 167 -39.68 -12.86 -4.12
C SER A 167 -40.15 -14.27 -4.44
N ARG A 168 -40.98 -14.82 -3.55
CA ARG A 168 -41.56 -16.17 -3.70
C ARG A 168 -42.36 -16.32 -5.01
N GLU A 169 -42.61 -15.21 -5.71
CA GLU A 169 -43.45 -15.13 -6.91
C GLU A 169 -42.68 -15.21 -8.24
N VAL A 170 -41.34 -15.26 -8.25
CA VAL A 170 -40.57 -15.34 -9.51
C VAL A 170 -40.32 -16.82 -9.92
N PRO A 171 -40.58 -17.21 -11.19
CA PRO A 171 -40.37 -18.57 -11.69
C PRO A 171 -38.95 -19.12 -11.43
N PRO A 172 -38.77 -20.43 -11.19
CA PRO A 172 -37.49 -21.03 -10.77
C PRO A 172 -36.29 -20.71 -11.68
N ALA A 173 -36.52 -20.57 -12.99
CA ALA A 173 -35.49 -20.31 -13.98
C ALA A 173 -34.88 -18.89 -13.91
N GLN A 174 -35.55 -17.95 -13.23
CA GLN A 174 -35.09 -16.56 -13.03
C GLN A 174 -34.68 -16.27 -11.58
N ARG A 175 -34.79 -17.24 -10.67
CA ARG A 175 -34.22 -17.10 -9.32
C ARG A 175 -32.71 -16.96 -9.49
N SER A 176 -32.20 -15.79 -9.11
CA SER A 176 -30.77 -15.48 -9.19
C SER A 176 -29.95 -16.65 -8.66
N ARG A 177 -29.06 -17.21 -9.49
CA ARG A 177 -28.13 -18.27 -9.10
C ARG A 177 -27.26 -17.87 -7.90
N LEU A 178 -27.25 -16.59 -7.52
CA LEU A 178 -26.63 -16.11 -6.29
C LEU A 178 -27.27 -16.71 -5.02
N VAL A 179 -28.55 -17.14 -5.05
CA VAL A 179 -29.17 -17.86 -3.91
C VAL A 179 -28.49 -19.21 -3.67
N GLU A 180 -28.00 -19.85 -4.73
CA GLU A 180 -27.29 -21.14 -4.64
C GLU A 180 -25.94 -20.98 -3.90
N LEU A 181 -25.40 -19.76 -3.81
CA LEU A 181 -24.20 -19.45 -3.05
C LEU A 181 -24.41 -19.46 -1.53
N ARG A 182 -25.62 -19.75 -1.05
CA ARG A 182 -25.90 -19.92 0.39
C ARG A 182 -25.27 -21.21 0.94
N GLY A 183 -24.66 -21.10 2.13
CA GLY A 183 -24.06 -22.22 2.84
C GLY A 183 -22.55 -22.39 2.61
N GLY A 184 -21.88 -23.18 3.45
CA GLY A 184 -20.40 -23.29 3.48
C GLY A 184 -19.76 -23.91 2.23
N ARG A 185 -20.51 -24.65 1.40
CA ARG A 185 -20.00 -25.38 0.23
C ARG A 185 -19.63 -24.48 -0.97
N ASN A 186 -20.13 -23.26 -1.03
CA ASN A 186 -19.88 -22.32 -2.14
C ASN A 186 -19.00 -21.14 -1.71
N THR A 187 -18.03 -21.40 -0.82
CA THR A 187 -17.14 -20.37 -0.29
C THR A 187 -16.19 -19.83 -1.36
N GLU A 188 -15.60 -20.69 -2.19
CA GLU A 188 -14.70 -20.27 -3.28
C GLU A 188 -15.41 -19.42 -4.33
N ALA A 189 -16.60 -19.84 -4.79
CA ALA A 189 -17.37 -19.05 -5.75
C ALA A 189 -17.74 -17.66 -5.21
N ARG A 190 -18.09 -17.56 -3.91
CA ARG A 190 -18.33 -16.27 -3.24
C ARG A 190 -17.07 -15.43 -3.16
N MET A 191 -15.91 -16.04 -2.90
CA MET A 191 -14.62 -15.35 -2.87
C MET A 191 -14.18 -14.87 -4.25
N CYS A 192 -14.37 -15.66 -5.31
CA CYS A 192 -14.13 -15.23 -6.69
C CYS A 192 -15.03 -14.06 -7.08
N ILE A 193 -16.34 -14.14 -6.82
CA ILE A 193 -17.27 -13.04 -7.10
C ILE A 193 -16.91 -11.80 -6.28
N ALA A 194 -16.58 -11.97 -4.99
CA ALA A 194 -16.10 -10.89 -4.14
C ALA A 194 -14.85 -10.23 -4.75
N GLN A 195 -13.87 -11.02 -5.18
CA GLN A 195 -12.64 -10.54 -5.81
C GLN A 195 -12.91 -9.82 -7.14
N SER A 196 -13.79 -10.35 -8.00
CA SER A 196 -14.21 -9.70 -9.25
C SER A 196 -14.94 -8.37 -9.01
N LEU A 197 -15.68 -8.26 -7.90
CA LEU A 197 -16.32 -7.02 -7.45
C LEU A 197 -15.37 -6.10 -6.66
N GLY A 198 -14.10 -6.49 -6.51
CA GLY A 198 -13.07 -5.72 -5.81
C GLY A 198 -13.26 -5.67 -4.29
N VAL A 199 -13.94 -6.64 -3.71
CA VAL A 199 -14.24 -6.73 -2.27
C VAL A 199 -13.01 -7.27 -1.54
N ARG A 200 -12.58 -6.51 -0.53
CA ARG A 200 -11.37 -6.75 0.26
C ARG A 200 -11.55 -7.80 1.36
N VAL A 201 -10.43 -8.38 1.80
CA VAL A 201 -10.44 -9.33 2.93
C VAL A 201 -10.67 -8.60 4.27
N GLY A 202 -11.02 -9.36 5.32
CA GLY A 202 -11.38 -8.80 6.63
C GLY A 202 -10.28 -7.93 7.27
N THR A 203 -9.02 -8.32 7.12
CA THR A 203 -7.84 -7.63 7.65
C THR A 203 -7.65 -6.26 6.99
N GLU A 204 -7.62 -6.23 5.66
CA GLU A 204 -7.55 -5.00 4.85
C GLU A 204 -8.67 -4.02 5.22
N VAL A 205 -9.90 -4.51 5.44
CA VAL A 205 -11.02 -3.65 5.85
C VAL A 205 -10.78 -3.08 7.26
N GLY A 206 -10.21 -3.87 8.16
CA GLY A 206 -9.78 -3.39 9.47
C GLY A 206 -8.74 -2.27 9.36
N HIS A 207 -7.80 -2.41 8.42
CA HIS A 207 -6.75 -1.42 8.16
C HIS A 207 -7.33 -0.12 7.62
N LEU A 208 -8.20 -0.22 6.61
CA LEU A 208 -8.90 0.93 6.03
C LEU A 208 -9.72 1.70 7.07
N ARG A 209 -10.46 1.01 7.95
CA ARG A 209 -11.24 1.66 9.01
C ARG A 209 -10.36 2.46 9.97
N ARG A 210 -9.20 1.92 10.36
CA ARG A 210 -8.25 2.62 11.22
C ARG A 210 -7.68 3.86 10.52
N ALA A 211 -7.34 3.73 9.23
CA ALA A 211 -6.85 4.85 8.44
C ALA A 211 -7.92 5.95 8.29
N VAL A 212 -9.17 5.60 8.00
CA VAL A 212 -10.32 6.54 7.95
C VAL A 212 -10.51 7.28 9.28
N ALA A 213 -10.44 6.57 10.40
CA ALA A 213 -10.54 7.19 11.71
C ALA A 213 -9.40 8.21 11.95
N ALA A 214 -8.16 7.86 11.57
CA ALA A 214 -7.02 8.75 11.65
C ALA A 214 -7.21 10.01 10.77
N TRP A 215 -7.65 9.85 9.52
CA TRP A 215 -7.90 10.98 8.61
C TRP A 215 -8.98 11.94 9.12
N ARG A 216 -10.09 11.42 9.65
CA ARG A 216 -11.15 12.27 10.22
C ARG A 216 -10.68 13.01 11.48
N ALA A 217 -9.91 12.34 12.34
CA ALA A 217 -9.32 12.98 13.51
C ALA A 217 -8.36 14.13 13.12
N MET A 218 -7.65 14.00 12.00
CA MET A 218 -6.81 15.09 11.47
C MET A 218 -7.65 16.27 10.97
N GLN A 219 -8.71 16.04 10.21
CA GLN A 219 -9.59 17.12 9.73
C GLN A 219 -10.25 17.91 10.86
N ALA A 220 -10.65 17.22 11.94
CA ALA A 220 -11.24 17.85 13.11
C ALA A 220 -10.28 18.77 13.89
N ARG A 221 -8.95 18.58 13.74
CA ARG A 221 -7.91 19.38 14.41
C ARG A 221 -7.42 20.57 13.58
N ALA A 222 -7.91 20.75 12.35
CA ALA A 222 -7.57 21.91 11.54
C ALA A 222 -8.21 23.18 12.15
N PRO A 223 -7.43 24.24 12.42
CA PRO A 223 -7.96 25.48 12.99
C PRO A 223 -8.89 26.13 11.96
N GLY A 224 -10.20 26.07 12.23
CA GLY A 224 -11.24 26.59 11.34
C GLY A 224 -12.64 26.02 11.54
N ASN A 225 -12.80 24.94 12.32
CA ASN A 225 -14.12 24.31 12.55
C ASN A 225 -14.70 24.53 13.95
N GLU A 226 -14.06 25.34 14.80
CA GLU A 226 -14.56 25.67 16.14
C GLU A 226 -15.60 26.82 16.16
N SER A 227 -15.91 27.44 15.03
CA SER A 227 -16.81 28.60 14.96
C SER A 227 -18.28 28.27 14.62
N ALA A 228 -18.69 27.00 14.61
CA ALA A 228 -20.07 26.61 14.28
C ALA A 228 -20.82 25.88 15.41
N VAL A 229 -20.39 26.05 16.66
CA VAL A 229 -21.14 25.59 17.85
C VAL A 229 -21.13 26.67 18.93
N GLN A 230 -21.79 27.80 18.67
CA GLN A 230 -22.45 28.63 19.69
C GLN A 230 -23.70 29.26 19.08
#